data_AF-A0A7X4BNK8-F1
#
_entry.id   AF-A0A7X4BNK8-F1
#
_cell.length_a   1.000
_cell.length_b   1.000
_cell.length_c   1.000
_cell.angle_alpha   90.00
_cell.angle_beta   90.00
_cell.angle_gamma   90.00
#
_symmetry.space_group_name_H-M   'P 1'
#
loop_
_entity.id
_entity.type
_entity.pdbx_description
1 polymer ?
#
loop_
_entity_poly.entity_id
_entity_poly.type
_entity_poly.pdbx_seq_one_letter_code
_entity_poly.pdbx_strand_id
1 'polypeptide(L)'
;MLLTLIRRELLDNLMTFRFAAAVFITLLLVVANTVVLIEDYERRLAGHTAAVKMHQRQLQEKGTYSAGMEKLHVDRPPNPLSILSTGFDKRLGNEVLVTHGFVPTLWDAGMHGSDNPFMDMFASMDIVFILQVILSLMALIFAYDALAGEYEHGTLRLVLTHSIGRGYILFAKYIGAMLCLLVPLLISLLLSVILLVMSTTISLNIDDFLRISGIVFASIAYLSVFYLIGLLISVATRRTGTALMLSMFVWGFLVLVYPNVILTVIPRHDNLQARTTSNFNRIEQMWEEFDRERKHFLATDDFPGEDWGLELRGWGSRHAYFWDNPHSLLYTYESVMEFDGFGEKDERKMPHAQKHFRFLGSQIISTADRTWLIRKPALEDIYIHPANVERLWLKLSPVGLYDATTQAWAGTDLRGVRDFFETARHYRQQVIDYLYDKEAFGARQWFSSDKGAADWSGLPQFSFQRVDIDTNAKRALPEVCLLLMMNVALFIVIFLIFIKTEV
;
A
#
# COMPACT_ATOMS: atom_id res chain seq x y z
N MET A 1 -40.94 -25.58 -2.20
CA MET A 1 -40.10 -26.61 -1.53
C MET A 1 -38.75 -26.05 -1.12
N LEU A 2 -37.89 -25.58 -2.05
CA LEU A 2 -36.58 -25.00 -1.71
C LEU A 2 -36.67 -23.81 -0.74
N LEU A 3 -37.58 -22.85 -0.98
CA LEU A 3 -37.79 -21.70 -0.09
C LEU A 3 -38.18 -22.12 1.34
N THR A 4 -38.97 -23.19 1.47
CA THR A 4 -39.38 -23.74 2.77
C THR A 4 -38.19 -24.32 3.52
N LEU A 5 -37.29 -25.01 2.81
CA LEU A 5 -36.09 -25.58 3.39
C LEU A 5 -35.09 -24.47 3.81
N ILE A 6 -34.90 -23.45 2.97
CA ILE A 6 -34.10 -22.26 3.32
C ILE A 6 -34.66 -21.57 4.56
N ARG A 7 -35.99 -21.36 4.62
CA ARG A 7 -36.63 -20.70 5.77
C ARG A 7 -36.44 -21.49 7.06
N ARG A 8 -36.53 -22.82 7.00
CA ARG A 8 -36.27 -23.68 8.16
C ARG A 8 -34.81 -23.52 8.63
N GLU A 9 -33.84 -23.73 7.73
CA GLU A 9 -32.41 -23.62 8.06
C GLU A 9 -32.04 -22.24 8.58
N LEU A 10 -32.67 -21.18 8.05
CA LEU A 10 -32.49 -19.81 8.53
C LEU A 10 -33.00 -19.64 9.96
N LEU A 11 -34.21 -20.13 10.27
CA LEU A 11 -34.76 -20.04 11.62
C LEU A 11 -33.95 -20.85 12.63
N ASP A 12 -33.53 -22.06 12.25
CA ASP A 12 -32.71 -22.93 13.09
C ASP A 12 -31.38 -22.24 13.44
N ASN A 13 -30.74 -21.55 12.48
CA ASN A 13 -29.51 -20.80 12.73
C ASN A 13 -29.72 -19.49 13.52
N LEU A 14 -30.77 -18.72 13.21
CA LEU A 14 -31.06 -17.44 13.88
C LEU A 14 -31.38 -17.60 15.37
N MET A 15 -31.98 -18.73 15.77
CA MET A 15 -32.34 -19.01 17.16
C MET A 15 -31.17 -19.52 18.01
N THR A 16 -29.97 -19.66 17.43
CA THR A 16 -28.80 -20.12 18.18
C THR A 16 -28.13 -18.99 18.96
N PHE A 17 -27.55 -19.34 20.12
CA PHE A 17 -26.65 -18.44 20.84
C PHE A 17 -25.45 -18.01 19.98
N ARG A 18 -25.01 -18.86 19.06
CA ARG A 18 -23.90 -18.59 18.12
C ARG A 18 -24.19 -17.36 17.25
N PHE A 19 -25.43 -17.22 16.78
CA PHE A 19 -25.85 -16.06 15.99
C PHE A 19 -25.85 -14.76 16.81
N ALA A 20 -26.42 -14.80 18.02
CA ALA A 20 -26.38 -13.64 18.91
C ALA A 20 -24.94 -13.21 19.24
N ALA A 21 -24.06 -14.18 19.54
CA ALA A 21 -22.64 -13.93 19.77
C ALA A 21 -21.93 -13.36 18.52
N ALA A 22 -22.23 -13.89 17.33
CA ALA A 22 -21.67 -13.40 16.07
C ALA A 22 -22.01 -11.93 15.82
N VAL A 23 -23.29 -11.57 15.99
CA VAL A 23 -23.76 -10.18 15.85
C VAL A 23 -23.10 -9.28 16.88
N PHE A 24 -23.16 -9.66 18.16
CA PHE A 24 -22.62 -8.83 19.23
C PHE A 24 -21.11 -8.61 19.10
N ILE A 25 -20.32 -9.68 18.91
CA ILE A 25 -18.86 -9.60 18.83
C ILE A 25 -18.43 -8.82 17.59
N THR A 26 -19.02 -9.12 16.43
CA THR A 26 -18.65 -8.43 15.17
C THR A 26 -19.01 -6.96 15.23
N LEU A 27 -20.22 -6.64 15.71
CA LEU A 27 -20.65 -5.25 15.84
C LEU A 27 -19.77 -4.49 16.83
N LEU A 28 -19.51 -5.05 18.01
CA LEU A 28 -18.66 -4.44 19.02
C LEU A 28 -17.27 -4.14 18.47
N LEU A 29 -16.62 -5.14 17.86
CA LEU A 29 -15.24 -5.02 17.37
C LEU A 29 -15.16 -4.06 16.19
N VAL A 30 -16.03 -4.20 15.18
CA VAL A 30 -16.00 -3.36 13.98
C VAL A 30 -16.33 -1.92 14.32
N VAL A 31 -17.37 -1.66 15.12
CA VAL A 31 -17.76 -0.29 15.50
C VAL A 31 -16.69 0.37 16.37
N ALA A 32 -16.22 -0.31 17.42
CA ALA A 32 -15.18 0.24 18.29
C ALA A 32 -13.89 0.53 17.50
N ASN A 33 -13.48 -0.38 16.62
CA ASN A 33 -12.29 -0.18 15.80
C ASN A 33 -12.48 0.94 14.77
N THR A 34 -13.68 1.10 14.21
CA THR A 34 -13.97 2.19 13.26
C THR A 34 -13.75 3.55 13.91
N VAL A 35 -14.15 3.74 15.16
CA VAL A 35 -13.93 5.01 15.89
C VAL A 35 -12.44 5.31 16.05
N VAL A 36 -11.64 4.30 16.44
CA VAL A 36 -10.17 4.44 16.57
C VAL A 36 -9.52 4.77 15.22
N LEU A 37 -9.96 4.13 14.15
CA LEU A 37 -9.41 4.33 12.81
C LEU A 37 -9.80 5.68 12.19
N ILE A 38 -10.96 6.23 12.53
CA ILE A 38 -11.33 7.60 12.14
C ILE A 38 -10.39 8.59 12.83
N GLU A 39 -10.16 8.46 14.14
CA GLU A 39 -9.25 9.36 14.86
C GLU A 39 -7.81 9.29 14.31
N ASP A 40 -7.32 8.08 14.00
CA ASP A 40 -6.03 7.88 13.36
C ASP A 40 -5.97 8.57 11.97
N TYR A 41 -7.00 8.41 11.15
CA TYR A 41 -7.07 9.06 9.85
C TYR A 41 -7.04 10.59 9.97
N GLU A 42 -7.81 11.16 10.91
CA GLU A 42 -7.84 12.60 11.16
C GLU A 42 -6.46 13.14 11.60
N ARG A 43 -5.74 12.42 12.46
CA ARG A 43 -4.37 12.77 12.85
C ARG A 43 -3.41 12.72 11.67
N ARG A 44 -3.48 11.68 10.84
CA ARG A 44 -2.64 11.54 9.63
C ARG A 44 -2.93 12.64 8.61
N LEU A 45 -4.19 13.03 8.46
CA LEU A 45 -4.58 14.14 7.57
C LEU A 45 -4.09 15.48 8.11
N ALA A 46 -4.17 15.70 9.43
CA ALA A 46 -3.61 16.88 10.07
C ALA A 46 -2.08 16.96 9.91
N GLY A 47 -1.39 15.83 10.11
CA GLY A 47 0.06 15.68 9.87
C GLY A 47 0.44 16.01 8.43
N HIS A 48 -0.27 15.42 7.46
CA HIS A 48 -0.09 15.74 6.03
C HIS A 48 -0.30 17.24 5.74
N THR A 49 -1.38 17.82 6.24
CA THR A 49 -1.68 19.25 6.00
C THR A 49 -0.63 20.16 6.63
N ALA A 50 -0.09 19.79 7.79
CA ALA A 50 1.00 20.50 8.45
C ALA A 50 2.31 20.36 7.66
N ALA A 51 2.65 19.15 7.21
CA ALA A 51 3.84 18.86 6.39
C ALA A 51 3.82 19.64 5.07
N VAL A 52 2.72 19.58 4.30
CA VAL A 52 2.59 20.33 3.04
C VAL A 52 2.77 21.84 3.25
N LYS A 53 2.17 22.41 4.30
CA LYS A 53 2.34 23.84 4.63
C LYS A 53 3.77 24.16 5.06
N MET A 54 4.41 23.27 5.82
CA MET A 54 5.79 23.42 6.24
C MET A 54 6.74 23.39 5.03
N HIS A 55 6.59 22.41 4.14
CA HIS A 55 7.40 22.29 2.92
C HIS A 55 7.19 23.48 1.98
N GLN A 56 5.95 23.92 1.78
CA GLN A 56 5.66 25.14 1.00
C GLN A 56 6.32 26.37 1.60
N ARG A 57 6.25 26.54 2.94
CA ARG A 57 6.88 27.65 3.63
C ARG A 57 8.41 27.60 3.53
N GLN A 58 9.00 26.44 3.76
CA GLN A 58 10.45 26.25 3.66
C GLN A 58 10.96 26.55 2.26
N LEU A 59 10.23 26.14 1.22
CA LEU A 59 10.58 26.47 -0.16
C LEU A 59 10.50 27.98 -0.43
N GLN A 60 9.44 28.65 0.05
CA GLN A 60 9.25 30.10 -0.13
C GLN A 60 10.25 30.96 0.66
N GLU A 61 10.73 30.46 1.80
CA GLU A 61 11.74 31.15 2.61
C GLU A 61 13.12 31.11 1.93
N LYS A 62 13.36 30.20 0.99
CA LYS A 62 14.64 30.09 0.27
C LYS A 62 14.76 31.10 -0.86
N GLY A 63 15.73 32.00 -0.71
CA GLY A 63 16.03 33.05 -1.67
C GLY A 63 16.77 32.58 -2.93
N THR A 64 17.27 31.34 -2.97
CA THR A 64 18.03 30.78 -4.10
C THR A 64 17.43 29.47 -4.59
N TYR A 65 17.51 29.21 -5.90
CA TYR A 65 17.00 27.95 -6.48
C TYR A 65 17.74 26.73 -5.92
N SER A 66 19.06 26.82 -5.72
CA SER A 66 19.88 25.71 -5.21
C SER A 66 19.45 25.28 -3.81
N ALA A 67 19.24 26.22 -2.88
CA ALA A 67 18.78 25.89 -1.52
C ALA A 67 17.31 25.49 -1.46
N GLY A 68 16.46 26.03 -2.34
CA GLY A 68 15.05 25.61 -2.41
C GLY A 68 14.87 24.18 -2.92
N MET A 69 15.73 23.70 -3.83
CA MET A 69 15.67 22.32 -4.33
C MET A 69 15.89 21.27 -3.24
N GLU A 70 16.68 21.58 -2.21
CA GLU A 70 16.87 20.71 -1.04
C GLU A 70 15.60 20.61 -0.18
N LYS A 71 14.67 21.57 -0.30
CA LYS A 71 13.44 21.66 0.50
C LYS A 71 12.18 21.28 -0.28
N LEU A 72 12.33 20.84 -1.53
CA LEU A 72 11.18 20.47 -2.38
C LEU A 72 10.73 19.02 -2.11
N HIS A 73 9.90 18.87 -1.09
CA HIS A 73 9.29 17.58 -0.74
C HIS A 73 7.88 17.47 -1.32
N VAL A 74 7.51 16.25 -1.71
CA VAL A 74 6.13 15.92 -2.11
C VAL A 74 5.52 14.92 -1.15
N ASP A 75 4.29 15.21 -0.74
CA ASP A 75 3.57 14.46 0.27
C ASP A 75 2.41 13.66 -0.34
N ARG A 76 2.24 12.43 0.15
CA ARG A 76 1.14 11.54 -0.20
C ARG A 76 -0.02 11.76 0.77
N PRO A 77 -1.22 12.13 0.31
CA PRO A 77 -2.39 12.22 1.19
C PRO A 77 -2.78 10.83 1.73
N PRO A 78 -3.26 10.73 2.99
CA PRO A 78 -3.75 9.47 3.54
C PRO A 78 -4.99 8.99 2.77
N ASN A 79 -5.11 7.68 2.56
CA ASN A 79 -6.25 7.12 1.83
C ASN A 79 -7.48 6.97 2.77
N PRO A 80 -8.65 7.54 2.47
CA PRO A 80 -9.83 7.40 3.33
C PRO A 80 -10.29 5.95 3.48
N LEU A 81 -10.05 5.11 2.46
CA LEU A 81 -10.38 3.68 2.50
C LEU A 81 -9.35 2.85 3.29
N SER A 82 -8.27 3.46 3.80
CA SER A 82 -7.33 2.78 4.70
C SER A 82 -7.98 2.31 6.00
N ILE A 83 -9.12 2.92 6.37
CA ILE A 83 -9.95 2.51 7.52
C ILE A 83 -10.54 1.10 7.28
N LEU A 84 -10.95 0.80 6.04
CA LEU A 84 -11.47 -0.53 5.70
C LEU A 84 -10.32 -1.51 5.46
N SER A 85 -9.37 -1.12 4.61
CA SER A 85 -8.20 -1.93 4.29
C SER A 85 -6.95 -1.07 4.27
N THR A 86 -6.14 -1.18 5.33
CA THR A 86 -4.92 -0.38 5.53
C THR A 86 -3.84 -0.75 4.51
N GLY A 87 -3.68 -2.05 4.20
CA GLY A 87 -2.69 -2.52 3.24
C GLY A 87 -1.29 -1.98 3.50
N PHE A 88 -0.71 -1.33 2.49
CA PHE A 88 0.61 -0.71 2.55
C PHE A 88 0.57 0.79 2.87
N ASP A 89 -0.62 1.37 3.08
CA ASP A 89 -0.79 2.82 3.21
C ASP A 89 -0.07 3.41 4.42
N LYS A 90 -0.03 2.68 5.54
CA LYS A 90 0.68 3.05 6.78
C LYS A 90 2.10 2.51 6.88
N ARG A 91 2.48 1.58 6.00
CA ARG A 91 3.76 0.85 6.09
C ARG A 91 4.82 1.37 5.14
N LEU A 92 4.41 2.14 4.14
CA LEU A 92 5.27 2.70 3.10
C LEU A 92 5.24 4.23 3.17
N GLY A 93 6.39 4.85 2.88
CA GLY A 93 6.61 6.28 3.06
C GLY A 93 5.51 7.16 2.47
N ASN A 94 5.23 8.27 3.15
CA ASN A 94 4.23 9.27 2.74
C ASN A 94 4.86 10.59 2.28
N GLU A 95 6.18 10.64 2.17
CA GLU A 95 6.94 11.83 1.79
C GLU A 95 8.14 11.42 0.94
N VAL A 96 8.50 12.21 -0.07
CA VAL A 96 9.76 12.02 -0.81
C VAL A 96 10.31 13.35 -1.32
N LEU A 97 11.63 13.51 -1.27
CA LEU A 97 12.35 14.63 -1.84
C LEU A 97 12.32 14.57 -3.38
N VAL A 98 12.02 15.69 -4.03
CA VAL A 98 12.05 15.85 -5.49
C VAL A 98 13.12 16.86 -5.85
N THR A 99 14.16 16.37 -6.53
CA THR A 99 15.28 17.19 -6.99
C THR A 99 15.72 16.79 -8.39
N HIS A 100 16.51 17.65 -9.03
CA HIS A 100 17.17 17.35 -10.30
C HIS A 100 18.28 16.30 -10.14
N GLY A 101 18.83 16.12 -8.93
CA GLY A 101 19.98 15.27 -8.63
C GLY A 101 19.76 13.75 -8.63
N PHE A 102 18.54 13.28 -8.40
CA PHE A 102 18.24 11.85 -8.45
C PHE A 102 16.78 11.59 -8.81
N VAL A 103 16.47 10.35 -9.20
CA VAL A 103 15.11 9.92 -9.52
C VAL A 103 14.45 9.29 -8.28
N PRO A 104 13.32 9.83 -7.78
CA PRO A 104 12.72 9.39 -6.53
C PRO A 104 12.09 7.99 -6.61
N THR A 105 12.24 7.24 -5.52
CA THR A 105 11.72 5.87 -5.37
C THR A 105 11.07 5.66 -4.01
N LEU A 106 10.31 4.56 -3.87
CA LEU A 106 9.70 4.18 -2.59
C LEU A 106 10.72 3.91 -1.47
N TRP A 107 11.97 3.60 -1.80
CA TRP A 107 13.04 3.27 -0.86
C TRP A 107 13.79 4.52 -0.38
N ASP A 108 13.51 5.67 -1.00
CA ASP A 108 14.02 6.99 -0.59
C ASP A 108 12.96 7.78 0.20
N ALA A 109 11.81 7.15 0.47
CA ALA A 109 10.66 7.82 1.06
C ALA A 109 10.79 7.96 2.58
N GLY A 110 10.43 9.14 3.08
CA GLY A 110 10.28 9.43 4.50
C GLY A 110 8.88 9.06 5.02
N MET A 111 8.75 9.05 6.34
CA MET A 111 7.46 9.01 7.02
C MET A 111 7.36 10.14 8.03
N HIS A 112 6.25 10.88 7.98
CA HIS A 112 5.83 11.79 9.04
C HIS A 112 4.49 11.35 9.64
N GLY A 113 4.30 11.64 10.94
CA GLY A 113 3.01 11.48 11.63
C GLY A 113 2.81 10.22 12.49
N SER A 114 3.85 9.43 12.79
CA SER A 114 3.77 8.23 13.65
C SER A 114 4.54 8.39 14.97
N ASP A 115 4.09 9.28 15.85
CA ASP A 115 4.76 9.55 17.14
C ASP A 115 4.22 8.72 18.32
N ASN A 116 3.18 7.88 18.13
CA ASN A 116 2.55 7.13 19.22
C ASN A 116 2.51 5.61 18.97
N PRO A 117 3.45 4.84 19.55
CA PRO A 117 3.53 3.39 19.39
C PRO A 117 2.27 2.62 19.80
N PHE A 118 1.50 3.14 20.77
CA PHE A 118 0.28 2.47 21.24
C PHE A 118 -0.85 2.61 20.21
N MET A 119 -1.01 3.80 19.63
CA MET A 119 -2.00 4.02 18.57
C MET A 119 -1.66 3.24 17.31
N ASP A 120 -0.38 3.14 16.95
CA ASP A 120 0.05 2.35 15.79
C ASP A 120 -0.31 0.87 15.91
N MET A 121 -0.26 0.28 17.12
CA MET A 121 -0.66 -1.12 17.31
C MET A 121 -2.15 -1.35 17.04
N PHE A 122 -3.04 -0.49 17.56
CA PHE A 122 -4.48 -0.64 17.33
C PHE A 122 -4.89 -0.19 15.93
N ALA A 123 -4.30 0.90 15.43
CA ALA A 123 -4.55 1.41 14.08
C ALA A 123 -3.95 0.52 12.99
N SER A 124 -3.08 -0.44 13.32
CA SER A 124 -2.61 -1.47 12.37
C SER A 124 -3.67 -2.53 12.07
N MET A 125 -4.69 -2.69 12.92
CA MET A 125 -5.80 -3.61 12.71
C MET A 125 -6.92 -2.90 11.95
N ASP A 126 -7.09 -3.21 10.67
CA ASP A 126 -8.18 -2.67 9.87
C ASP A 126 -9.47 -3.47 10.02
N ILE A 127 -10.58 -2.95 9.48
CA ILE A 127 -11.88 -3.63 9.54
C ILE A 127 -11.80 -4.97 8.78
N VAL A 128 -11.12 -5.02 7.64
CA VAL A 128 -10.90 -6.25 6.86
C VAL A 128 -10.22 -7.33 7.69
N PHE A 129 -9.22 -7.01 8.52
CA PHE A 129 -8.58 -7.96 9.42
C PHE A 129 -9.56 -8.54 10.45
N ILE A 130 -10.44 -7.71 11.02
CA ILE A 130 -11.49 -8.19 11.94
C ILE A 130 -12.43 -9.17 11.21
N LEU A 131 -12.88 -8.82 10.00
CA LEU A 131 -13.72 -9.70 9.19
C LEU A 131 -12.96 -10.99 8.80
N GLN A 132 -11.69 -10.88 8.47
CA GLN A 132 -10.83 -12.00 8.10
C GLN A 132 -10.70 -13.00 9.24
N VAL A 133 -10.51 -12.56 10.48
CA VAL A 133 -10.27 -13.44 11.64
C VAL A 133 -11.58 -13.88 12.29
N ILE A 134 -12.45 -12.94 12.65
CA ILE A 134 -13.65 -13.21 13.46
C ILE A 134 -14.75 -13.86 12.63
N LEU A 135 -15.08 -13.31 11.46
CA LEU A 135 -16.18 -13.86 10.66
C LEU A 135 -15.79 -15.16 9.95
N SER A 136 -14.50 -15.38 9.62
CA SER A 136 -14.06 -16.70 9.10
C SER A 136 -14.19 -17.79 10.16
N LEU A 137 -13.83 -17.49 11.41
CA LEU A 137 -14.01 -18.39 12.55
C LEU A 137 -15.49 -18.70 12.74
N MET A 138 -16.32 -17.65 12.71
CA MET A 138 -17.77 -17.79 12.84
C MET A 138 -18.37 -18.65 11.73
N ALA A 139 -17.94 -18.46 10.48
CA ALA A 139 -18.39 -19.24 9.35
C ALA A 139 -18.14 -20.75 9.56
N LEU A 140 -16.99 -21.13 10.12
CA LEU A 140 -16.69 -22.51 10.46
C LEU A 140 -17.51 -23.04 11.65
N ILE A 141 -17.73 -22.21 12.66
CA ILE A 141 -18.57 -22.54 13.83
C ILE A 141 -20.05 -22.75 13.42
N PHE A 142 -20.50 -22.10 12.36
CA PHE A 142 -21.84 -22.33 11.79
C PHE A 142 -21.91 -23.57 10.89
N ALA A 143 -20.78 -24.01 10.35
CA ALA A 143 -20.73 -25.08 9.38
C ALA A 143 -20.43 -26.46 9.97
N TYR A 144 -19.72 -26.55 11.12
CA TYR A 144 -19.19 -27.82 11.61
C TYR A 144 -20.27 -28.87 11.92
N ASP A 145 -21.42 -28.49 12.45
CA ASP A 145 -22.55 -29.39 12.77
C ASP A 145 -23.67 -29.38 11.74
N ALA A 146 -23.51 -28.65 10.62
CA ALA A 146 -24.56 -28.52 9.60
C ALA A 146 -25.02 -29.86 9.01
N LEU A 147 -24.10 -30.82 8.84
CA LEU A 147 -24.41 -32.20 8.41
C LEU A 147 -23.95 -33.24 9.43
N ALA A 148 -22.79 -33.06 10.06
CA ALA A 148 -22.33 -33.93 11.16
C ALA A 148 -23.34 -34.02 12.32
N GLY A 149 -24.03 -32.92 12.65
CA GLY A 149 -25.08 -32.91 13.67
C GLY A 149 -26.30 -33.71 13.25
N GLU A 150 -26.70 -33.62 11.98
CA GLU A 150 -27.83 -34.41 11.47
C GLU A 150 -27.50 -35.90 11.35
N TYR A 151 -26.23 -36.25 11.12
CA TYR A 151 -25.75 -37.63 11.23
C TYR A 151 -25.85 -38.16 12.66
N GLU A 152 -25.37 -37.39 13.65
CA GLU A 152 -25.40 -37.80 15.07
C GLU A 152 -26.83 -37.92 15.61
N HIS A 153 -27.72 -37.00 15.24
CA HIS A 153 -29.12 -37.02 15.69
C HIS A 153 -30.01 -37.96 14.87
N GLY A 154 -29.50 -38.54 13.78
CA GLY A 154 -30.27 -39.42 12.88
C GLY A 154 -31.36 -38.71 12.08
N THR A 155 -31.43 -37.38 12.16
CA THR A 155 -32.45 -36.56 11.48
C THR A 155 -32.24 -36.52 9.97
N LEU A 156 -31.00 -36.70 9.49
CA LEU A 156 -30.70 -36.73 8.06
C LEU A 156 -31.44 -37.87 7.34
N ARG A 157 -31.52 -39.05 7.99
CA ARG A 157 -32.23 -40.21 7.43
C ARG A 157 -33.72 -39.93 7.27
N LEU A 158 -34.32 -39.15 8.18
CA LEU A 158 -35.71 -38.72 8.10
C LEU A 158 -35.95 -37.70 6.98
N VAL A 159 -34.99 -36.81 6.70
CA VAL A 159 -35.13 -35.84 5.60
C VAL A 159 -35.02 -36.54 4.24
N LEU A 160 -34.17 -37.57 4.14
CA LEU A 160 -33.94 -38.31 2.90
C LEU A 160 -35.05 -39.32 2.52
N THR A 161 -36.00 -39.62 3.41
CA THR A 161 -37.19 -40.42 3.04
C THR A 161 -38.19 -39.62 2.21
N HIS A 162 -38.11 -38.29 2.26
CA HIS A 162 -38.87 -37.42 1.35
C HIS A 162 -38.20 -37.38 -0.03
N SER A 163 -38.99 -37.18 -1.09
CA SER A 163 -38.54 -37.12 -2.51
C SER A 163 -37.80 -35.83 -2.86
N ILE A 164 -36.86 -35.39 -2.02
CA ILE A 164 -36.09 -34.16 -2.20
C ILE A 164 -34.69 -34.52 -2.72
N GLY A 165 -34.27 -33.88 -3.81
CA GLY A 165 -32.92 -34.06 -4.34
C GLY A 165 -31.84 -33.60 -3.35
N ARG A 166 -30.79 -34.41 -3.17
CA ARG A 166 -29.66 -34.13 -2.26
C ARG A 166 -29.02 -32.76 -2.47
N GLY A 167 -28.97 -32.29 -3.72
CA GLY A 167 -28.44 -30.96 -4.05
C GLY A 167 -29.26 -29.81 -3.49
N TYR A 168 -30.60 -29.95 -3.43
CA TYR A 168 -31.46 -28.92 -2.85
C TYR A 168 -31.29 -28.80 -1.33
N ILE A 169 -31.00 -29.91 -0.66
CA ILE A 169 -30.70 -29.92 0.79
C ILE A 169 -29.40 -29.17 1.05
N LEU A 170 -28.33 -29.51 0.31
CA LEU A 170 -27.03 -28.85 0.46
C LEU A 170 -27.10 -27.34 0.15
N PHE A 171 -27.77 -26.99 -0.95
CA PHE A 171 -27.91 -25.59 -1.37
C PHE A 171 -28.72 -24.77 -0.36
N ALA A 172 -29.77 -25.34 0.21
CA ALA A 172 -30.56 -24.65 1.23
C ALA A 172 -29.80 -24.44 2.55
N LYS A 173 -29.00 -25.43 2.98
CA LYS A 173 -28.09 -25.27 4.13
C LYS A 173 -27.10 -24.14 3.90
N TYR A 174 -26.46 -24.15 2.73
CA TYR A 174 -25.54 -23.09 2.33
C TYR A 174 -26.19 -21.70 2.33
N ILE A 175 -27.33 -21.52 1.65
CA ILE A 175 -28.02 -20.23 1.60
C ILE A 175 -28.53 -19.80 2.98
N GLY A 176 -29.10 -20.71 3.77
CA GLY A 176 -29.62 -20.41 5.11
C GLY A 176 -28.53 -19.88 6.04
N ALA A 177 -27.39 -20.58 6.12
CA ALA A 177 -26.26 -20.15 6.93
C ALA A 177 -25.59 -18.89 6.37
N MET A 178 -25.45 -18.77 5.05
CA MET A 178 -24.86 -17.58 4.43
C MET A 178 -25.70 -16.33 4.72
N LEU A 179 -27.03 -16.42 4.63
CA LEU A 179 -27.92 -15.31 5.01
C LEU A 179 -27.74 -14.92 6.49
N CYS A 180 -27.55 -15.89 7.39
CA CYS A 180 -27.25 -15.59 8.80
C CYS A 180 -25.90 -14.88 8.98
N LEU A 181 -24.85 -15.29 8.26
CA LEU A 181 -23.52 -14.66 8.32
C LEU A 181 -23.48 -13.28 7.65
N LEU A 182 -24.34 -13.05 6.66
CA LEU A 182 -24.48 -11.74 6.00
C LEU A 182 -25.06 -10.67 6.94
N VAL A 183 -25.95 -11.03 7.86
CA VAL A 183 -26.54 -10.07 8.80
C VAL A 183 -25.49 -9.33 9.65
N PRO A 184 -24.61 -10.00 10.43
CA PRO A 184 -23.59 -9.32 11.21
C PRO A 184 -22.61 -8.55 10.32
N LEU A 185 -22.18 -9.11 9.17
CA LEU A 185 -21.29 -8.46 8.20
C LEU A 185 -21.87 -7.13 7.70
N LEU A 186 -23.09 -7.17 7.17
CA LEU A 186 -23.72 -6.02 6.53
C LEU A 186 -24.10 -4.96 7.56
N ILE A 187 -24.61 -5.35 8.73
CA ILE A 187 -24.93 -4.39 9.80
C ILE A 187 -23.65 -3.72 10.30
N SER A 188 -22.57 -4.47 10.55
CA SER A 188 -21.33 -3.89 11.03
C SER A 188 -20.71 -2.94 10.01
N LEU A 189 -20.68 -3.32 8.72
CA LEU A 189 -20.15 -2.47 7.67
C LEU A 189 -21.04 -1.24 7.40
N LEU A 190 -22.36 -1.39 7.47
CA LEU A 190 -23.29 -0.27 7.36
C LEU A 190 -23.04 0.76 8.46
N LEU A 191 -22.91 0.30 9.72
CA LEU A 191 -22.59 1.18 10.84
C LEU A 191 -21.22 1.84 10.68
N SER A 192 -20.20 1.11 10.21
CA SER A 192 -18.90 1.72 9.88
C SER A 192 -19.03 2.82 8.84
N VAL A 193 -19.75 2.57 7.72
CA VAL A 193 -19.94 3.58 6.67
C VAL A 193 -20.72 4.79 7.19
N ILE A 194 -21.75 4.58 8.04
CA ILE A 194 -22.46 5.69 8.69
C ILE A 194 -21.51 6.54 9.52
N LEU A 195 -20.64 5.92 10.33
CA LEU A 195 -19.63 6.65 11.11
C LEU A 195 -18.64 7.42 10.22
N LEU A 196 -18.21 6.83 9.10
CA LEU A 196 -17.32 7.50 8.14
C LEU A 196 -17.98 8.72 7.50
N VAL A 197 -19.24 8.62 7.08
CA VAL A 197 -19.99 9.74 6.46
C VAL A 197 -20.32 10.83 7.49
N MET A 198 -20.47 10.46 8.77
CA MET A 198 -20.69 11.43 9.85
C MET A 198 -19.43 12.21 10.23
N SER A 199 -18.22 11.70 9.92
CA SER A 199 -16.99 12.47 10.12
C SER A 199 -16.96 13.64 9.14
N THR A 200 -16.75 14.84 9.65
CA THR A 200 -16.64 16.07 8.85
C THR A 200 -15.36 16.13 7.99
N THR A 201 -14.41 15.24 8.28
CA THR A 201 -13.06 15.28 7.73
C THR A 201 -12.92 14.37 6.49
N ILE A 202 -13.80 13.37 6.36
CA ILE A 202 -13.75 12.37 5.29
C ILE A 202 -14.75 12.76 4.20
N SER A 203 -14.25 13.08 3.00
CA SER A 203 -15.09 13.24 1.81
C SER A 203 -15.13 11.93 1.03
N LEU A 204 -16.29 11.27 0.99
CA LEU A 204 -16.52 10.07 0.20
C LEU A 204 -17.23 10.43 -1.10
N ASN A 205 -16.62 10.08 -2.23
CA ASN A 205 -17.22 10.25 -3.55
C ASN A 205 -17.98 8.98 -3.98
N ILE A 206 -18.74 9.07 -5.08
CA ILE A 206 -19.47 7.92 -5.66
C ILE A 206 -18.51 6.75 -5.94
N ASP A 207 -17.30 7.04 -6.42
CA ASP A 207 -16.26 6.04 -6.66
C ASP A 207 -15.83 5.32 -5.38
N ASP A 208 -15.81 6.00 -4.24
CA ASP A 208 -15.48 5.37 -2.95
C ASP A 208 -16.58 4.38 -2.54
N PHE A 209 -17.86 4.71 -2.74
CA PHE A 209 -18.97 3.77 -2.48
C PHE A 209 -18.91 2.51 -3.36
N LEU A 210 -18.49 2.65 -4.61
CA LEU A 210 -18.29 1.50 -5.49
C LEU A 210 -17.09 0.64 -5.05
N ARG A 211 -15.99 1.25 -4.57
CA ARG A 211 -14.87 0.51 -3.96
C ARG A 211 -15.30 -0.25 -2.70
N ILE A 212 -16.08 0.39 -1.83
CA ILE A 212 -16.67 -0.24 -0.64
C ILE A 212 -17.56 -1.41 -1.03
N SER A 213 -18.36 -1.27 -2.08
CA SER A 213 -19.20 -2.35 -2.61
C SER A 213 -18.37 -3.54 -3.10
N GLY A 214 -17.23 -3.27 -3.76
CA GLY A 214 -16.26 -4.30 -4.16
C GLY A 214 -15.62 -5.02 -2.97
N ILE A 215 -15.29 -4.30 -1.90
CA ILE A 215 -14.81 -4.89 -0.64
C ILE A 215 -15.87 -5.78 -0.01
N VAL A 216 -17.13 -5.31 0.08
CA VAL A 216 -18.26 -6.10 0.61
C VAL A 216 -18.44 -7.38 -0.20
N PHE A 217 -18.42 -7.29 -1.52
CA PHE A 217 -18.53 -8.46 -2.39
C PHE A 217 -17.39 -9.47 -2.15
N ALA A 218 -16.16 -8.99 -1.99
CA ALA A 218 -15.01 -9.83 -1.64
C ALA A 218 -15.18 -10.49 -0.26
N SER A 219 -15.69 -9.77 0.74
CA SER A 219 -15.98 -10.33 2.07
C SER A 219 -17.04 -11.43 2.00
N ILE A 220 -18.09 -11.25 1.20
CA ILE A 220 -19.13 -12.27 0.98
C ILE A 220 -18.51 -13.52 0.33
N ALA A 221 -17.73 -13.36 -0.74
CA ALA A 221 -17.06 -14.47 -1.41
C ALA A 221 -16.10 -15.21 -0.46
N TYR A 222 -15.36 -14.48 0.38
CA TYR A 222 -14.44 -15.02 1.38
C TYR A 222 -15.17 -15.83 2.47
N LEU A 223 -16.25 -15.29 3.05
CA LEU A 223 -17.03 -16.00 4.06
C LEU A 223 -17.66 -17.26 3.51
N SER A 224 -18.12 -17.21 2.26
CA SER A 224 -18.61 -18.40 1.56
C SER A 224 -17.52 -19.49 1.48
N VAL A 225 -16.26 -19.14 1.17
CA VAL A 225 -15.17 -20.14 1.13
C VAL A 225 -15.00 -20.81 2.49
N PHE A 226 -14.94 -20.03 3.58
CA PHE A 226 -14.77 -20.58 4.92
C PHE A 226 -15.96 -21.43 5.37
N TYR A 227 -17.18 -20.99 5.07
CA TYR A 227 -18.37 -21.79 5.35
C TYR A 227 -18.33 -23.12 4.58
N LEU A 228 -17.96 -23.09 3.29
CA LEU A 228 -17.83 -24.31 2.49
C LEU A 228 -16.71 -25.23 2.98
N ILE A 229 -15.59 -24.70 3.47
CA ILE A 229 -14.53 -25.51 4.11
C ILE A 229 -15.10 -26.23 5.34
N GLY A 230 -15.84 -25.52 6.20
CA GLY A 230 -16.48 -26.13 7.37
C GLY A 230 -17.55 -27.15 6.99
N LEU A 231 -18.31 -26.88 5.92
CA LEU A 231 -19.32 -27.81 5.41
C LEU A 231 -18.68 -29.06 4.82
N LEU A 232 -17.54 -28.94 4.14
CA LEU A 232 -16.74 -30.06 3.65
C LEU A 232 -16.27 -30.95 4.81
N ILE A 233 -15.76 -30.34 5.87
CA ILE A 233 -15.38 -31.05 7.11
C ILE A 233 -16.60 -31.74 7.73
N SER A 234 -17.74 -31.07 7.77
CA SER A 234 -19.00 -31.61 8.31
C SER A 234 -19.53 -32.79 7.51
N VAL A 235 -19.43 -32.77 6.16
CA VAL A 235 -19.79 -33.92 5.32
C VAL A 235 -18.85 -35.10 5.51
N ALA A 236 -17.55 -34.83 5.63
CA ALA A 236 -16.54 -35.87 5.76
C ALA A 236 -16.57 -36.57 7.13
N THR A 237 -17.22 -35.97 8.14
CA THR A 237 -17.13 -36.41 9.52
C THR A 237 -18.50 -36.82 10.06
N ARG A 238 -18.59 -37.98 10.72
CA ARG A 238 -19.85 -38.47 11.31
C ARG A 238 -20.13 -37.97 12.72
N ARG A 239 -19.12 -37.43 13.41
CA ARG A 239 -19.24 -36.89 14.78
C ARG A 239 -19.01 -35.39 14.81
N THR A 240 -19.85 -34.65 15.53
CA THR A 240 -19.80 -33.19 15.65
C THR A 240 -18.54 -32.73 16.37
N GLY A 241 -18.15 -33.41 17.44
CA GLY A 241 -16.94 -33.08 18.20
C GLY A 241 -15.66 -33.15 17.35
N THR A 242 -15.53 -34.17 16.49
CA THR A 242 -14.41 -34.28 15.55
C THR A 242 -14.46 -33.24 14.44
N ALA A 243 -15.65 -32.90 13.94
CA ALA A 243 -15.83 -31.85 12.94
C ALA A 243 -15.41 -30.47 13.49
N LEU A 244 -15.76 -30.18 14.75
CA LEU A 244 -15.36 -28.96 15.44
C LEU A 244 -13.83 -28.88 15.61
N MET A 245 -13.20 -29.96 16.12
CA MET A 245 -11.75 -30.02 16.31
C MET A 245 -11.00 -29.81 14.99
N LEU A 246 -11.42 -30.48 13.91
CA LEU A 246 -10.79 -30.33 12.60
C LEU A 246 -11.01 -28.92 12.03
N SER A 247 -12.19 -28.34 12.21
CA SER A 247 -12.48 -26.97 11.77
C SER A 247 -11.59 -25.94 12.48
N MET A 248 -11.38 -26.07 13.79
CA MET A 248 -10.47 -25.21 14.55
C MET A 248 -9.01 -25.37 14.11
N PHE A 249 -8.58 -26.60 13.83
CA PHE A 249 -7.23 -26.86 13.35
C PHE A 249 -6.99 -26.26 11.96
N VAL A 250 -7.91 -26.50 11.02
CA VAL A 250 -7.84 -25.96 9.66
C VAL A 250 -7.90 -24.43 9.67
N TRP A 251 -8.75 -23.85 10.51
CA TRP A 251 -8.79 -22.39 10.70
C TRP A 251 -7.46 -21.83 11.19
N GLY A 252 -6.93 -22.37 12.28
CA GLY A 252 -5.66 -21.91 12.86
C GLY A 252 -4.51 -22.05 11.87
N PHE A 253 -4.49 -23.15 11.11
CA PHE A 253 -3.50 -23.34 10.06
C PHE A 253 -3.64 -22.31 8.93
N LEU A 254 -4.84 -22.12 8.36
CA LEU A 254 -5.04 -21.23 7.21
C LEU A 254 -4.92 -19.74 7.55
N VAL A 255 -5.40 -19.33 8.73
CA VAL A 255 -5.47 -17.91 9.13
C VAL A 255 -4.22 -17.46 9.89
N LEU A 256 -3.62 -18.33 10.72
CA LEU A 256 -2.49 -17.95 11.56
C LEU A 256 -1.17 -18.55 11.05
N VAL A 257 -1.10 -19.86 10.83
CA VAL A 257 0.19 -20.51 10.53
C VAL A 257 0.65 -20.22 9.11
N TYR A 258 -0.20 -20.46 8.12
CA TYR A 258 0.11 -20.37 6.70
C TYR A 258 0.71 -19.02 6.26
N PRO A 259 0.08 -17.86 6.55
CA PRO A 259 0.64 -16.57 6.14
C PRO A 259 1.98 -16.28 6.81
N ASN A 260 2.15 -16.65 8.09
CA ASN A 260 3.39 -16.40 8.82
C ASN A 260 4.55 -17.31 8.38
N VAL A 261 4.26 -18.55 8.00
CA VAL A 261 5.30 -19.49 7.51
C VAL A 261 5.80 -19.08 6.12
N ILE A 262 4.92 -18.65 5.21
CA ILE A 262 5.34 -18.22 3.86
C ILE A 262 6.32 -17.05 3.93
N LEU A 263 6.07 -16.07 4.81
CA LEU A 263 6.92 -14.90 4.97
C LEU A 263 8.31 -15.21 5.55
N THR A 264 8.48 -16.36 6.21
CA THR A 264 9.77 -16.76 6.82
C THR A 264 10.55 -17.76 6.00
N VAL A 265 9.88 -18.63 5.24
CA VAL A 265 10.52 -19.75 4.52
C VAL A 265 11.09 -19.35 3.17
N ILE A 266 10.62 -18.25 2.56
CA ILE A 266 11.10 -17.83 1.23
C ILE A 266 12.55 -17.30 1.35
N PRO A 267 13.55 -18.00 0.77
CA PRO A 267 14.95 -17.67 0.96
C PRO A 267 15.30 -16.33 0.31
N ARG A 268 15.80 -15.38 1.10
CA ARG A 268 16.50 -14.20 0.58
C ARG A 268 17.84 -14.68 0.01
N HIS A 269 17.96 -14.69 -1.31
CA HIS A 269 19.09 -15.32 -2.00
C HIS A 269 20.44 -14.69 -1.61
N ASP A 270 21.46 -15.51 -1.33
CA ASP A 270 22.84 -15.05 -1.06
C ASP A 270 23.44 -14.25 -2.23
N ASN A 271 22.98 -14.51 -3.47
CA ASN A 271 23.37 -13.76 -4.67
C ASN A 271 22.84 -12.31 -4.71
N LEU A 272 21.90 -11.95 -3.83
CA LEU A 272 21.31 -10.62 -3.77
C LEU A 272 22.38 -9.59 -3.38
N GLN A 273 23.16 -9.88 -2.33
CA GLN A 273 24.17 -8.96 -1.82
C GLN A 273 25.26 -8.67 -2.85
N ALA A 274 25.77 -9.71 -3.53
CA ALA A 274 26.77 -9.55 -4.59
C ALA A 274 26.24 -8.72 -5.77
N ARG A 275 24.98 -8.91 -6.16
CA ARG A 275 24.32 -8.11 -7.22
C ARG A 275 24.08 -6.67 -6.79
N THR A 276 23.64 -6.44 -5.55
CA THR A 276 23.48 -5.10 -4.97
C THR A 276 24.80 -4.35 -4.99
N THR A 277 25.89 -4.94 -4.48
CA THR A 277 27.22 -4.33 -4.49
C THR A 277 27.71 -4.07 -5.92
N SER A 278 27.54 -5.02 -6.84
CA SER A 278 27.94 -4.82 -8.23
C SER A 278 27.19 -3.65 -8.91
N ASN A 279 25.88 -3.56 -8.72
CA ASN A 279 25.08 -2.46 -9.26
C ASN A 279 25.42 -1.12 -8.60
N PHE A 280 25.64 -1.11 -7.28
CA PHE A 280 26.06 0.07 -6.54
C PHE A 280 27.41 0.60 -7.06
N ASN A 281 28.42 -0.27 -7.19
CA ASN A 281 29.73 0.12 -7.71
C ASN A 281 29.65 0.66 -9.15
N ARG A 282 28.73 0.15 -9.98
CA ARG A 282 28.49 0.70 -11.33
C ARG A 282 27.91 2.11 -11.28
N ILE A 283 26.99 2.37 -10.34
CA ILE A 283 26.40 3.70 -10.14
C ILE A 283 27.48 4.66 -9.60
N GLU A 284 28.30 4.23 -8.64
CA GLU A 284 29.43 4.99 -8.12
C GLU A 284 30.41 5.38 -9.23
N GLN A 285 30.82 4.44 -10.09
CA GLN A 285 31.71 4.70 -11.22
C GLN A 285 31.18 5.78 -12.18
N MET A 286 29.86 5.85 -12.38
CA MET A 286 29.24 6.89 -13.22
C MET A 286 29.32 8.27 -12.57
N TRP A 287 29.17 8.34 -11.25
CA TRP A 287 29.32 9.60 -10.51
C TRP A 287 30.78 10.02 -10.34
N GLU A 288 31.72 9.07 -10.27
CA GLU A 288 33.15 9.35 -10.37
C GLU A 288 33.53 9.90 -11.76
N GLU A 289 32.93 9.37 -12.83
CA GLU A 289 33.10 9.90 -14.19
C GLU A 289 32.60 11.35 -14.27
N PHE A 290 31.41 11.62 -13.74
CA PHE A 290 30.88 12.97 -13.58
C PHE A 290 31.83 13.88 -12.78
N ASP A 291 32.39 13.42 -11.66
CA ASP A 291 33.31 14.23 -10.85
C ASP A 291 34.61 14.56 -11.59
N ARG A 292 35.12 13.61 -12.40
CA ARG A 292 36.28 13.85 -13.28
C ARG A 292 35.96 14.90 -14.34
N GLU A 293 34.82 14.81 -15.01
CA GLU A 293 34.40 15.79 -16.02
C GLU A 293 34.20 17.18 -15.41
N ARG A 294 33.57 17.25 -14.22
CA ARG A 294 33.40 18.49 -13.45
C ARG A 294 34.75 19.14 -13.11
N LYS A 295 35.71 18.36 -12.60
CA LYS A 295 37.06 18.86 -12.29
C LYS A 295 37.81 19.31 -13.54
N HIS A 296 37.69 18.56 -14.64
CA HIS A 296 38.29 18.94 -15.92
C HIS A 296 37.73 20.25 -16.47
N PHE A 297 36.41 20.45 -16.36
CA PHE A 297 35.76 21.70 -16.76
C PHE A 297 36.31 22.90 -15.98
N LEU A 298 36.43 22.77 -14.64
CA LEU A 298 37.00 23.80 -13.78
C LEU A 298 38.47 24.11 -14.11
N ALA A 299 39.26 23.10 -14.44
CA ALA A 299 40.68 23.27 -14.78
C ALA A 299 40.90 23.94 -16.16
N THR A 300 39.92 23.85 -17.07
CA THR A 300 40.02 24.38 -18.44
C THR A 300 39.44 25.79 -18.58
N ASP A 301 38.72 26.27 -17.57
CA ASP A 301 38.13 27.60 -17.60
C ASP A 301 39.19 28.71 -17.41
N ASP A 302 38.96 29.89 -17.99
CA ASP A 302 39.88 31.04 -17.89
C ASP A 302 40.09 31.50 -16.43
N PHE A 303 39.18 31.11 -15.53
CA PHE A 303 39.33 31.25 -14.08
C PHE A 303 39.45 29.86 -13.42
N PRO A 304 40.64 29.25 -13.39
CA PRO A 304 40.81 27.93 -12.79
C PRO A 304 40.62 28.00 -11.28
N GLY A 305 39.79 27.11 -10.73
CA GLY A 305 39.58 26.95 -9.30
C GLY A 305 39.64 25.48 -8.88
N GLU A 306 40.05 25.21 -7.64
CA GLU A 306 40.13 23.84 -7.09
C GLU A 306 38.82 23.40 -6.41
N ASP A 307 37.96 24.37 -6.06
CA ASP A 307 36.75 24.19 -5.26
C ASP A 307 35.47 24.07 -6.12
N TRP A 308 34.49 23.30 -5.65
CA TRP A 308 33.23 23.03 -6.36
C TRP A 308 32.35 24.29 -6.58
N GLY A 309 32.58 25.33 -5.78
CA GLY A 309 31.93 26.64 -5.87
C GLY A 309 32.78 27.75 -6.50
N LEU A 310 33.79 27.43 -7.33
CA LEU A 310 34.65 28.42 -8.03
C LEU A 310 35.34 29.43 -7.09
N GLU A 311 35.59 29.02 -5.85
CA GLU A 311 36.14 29.87 -4.78
C GLU A 311 35.35 31.19 -4.56
N LEU A 312 34.04 31.19 -4.83
CA LEU A 312 33.18 32.33 -4.53
C LEU A 312 33.15 32.58 -3.02
N ARG A 313 33.67 33.73 -2.58
CA ARG A 313 33.66 34.15 -1.17
C ARG A 313 32.54 35.15 -0.92
N GLY A 314 31.30 34.65 -0.89
CA GLY A 314 30.11 35.42 -0.52
C GLY A 314 29.78 35.33 0.98
N TRP A 315 28.89 36.21 1.42
CA TRP A 315 28.23 36.06 2.73
C TRP A 315 27.05 35.10 2.56
N GLY A 316 27.02 34.01 3.35
CA GLY A 316 25.97 33.01 3.26
C GLY A 316 26.48 31.61 3.56
N SER A 317 25.76 30.60 3.08
CA SER A 317 26.09 29.18 3.27
C SER A 317 26.32 28.47 1.95
N ARG A 318 27.23 27.50 1.97
CA ARG A 318 27.54 26.66 0.80
C ARG A 318 28.03 25.29 1.29
N HIS A 319 27.49 24.22 0.74
CA HIS A 319 28.03 22.88 0.91
C HIS A 319 27.85 22.03 -0.35
N ALA A 320 28.77 21.11 -0.59
CA ALA A 320 28.60 20.06 -1.57
C ALA A 320 29.18 18.76 -1.03
N TYR A 321 28.49 17.66 -1.31
CA TYR A 321 28.89 16.33 -0.88
C TYR A 321 28.33 15.29 -1.84
N PHE A 322 28.95 14.11 -1.82
CA PHE A 322 28.32 12.92 -2.38
C PHE A 322 27.48 12.28 -1.29
N TRP A 323 26.22 12.00 -1.61
CA TRP A 323 25.32 11.27 -0.74
C TRP A 323 25.21 9.84 -1.24
N ASP A 324 25.46 8.88 -0.36
CA ASP A 324 25.39 7.47 -0.66
C ASP A 324 24.45 6.71 0.28
N ASN A 325 23.69 5.80 -0.30
CA ASN A 325 22.86 4.85 0.40
C ASN A 325 22.91 3.50 -0.36
N PRO A 326 23.80 2.58 0.07
CA PRO A 326 23.93 1.27 -0.55
C PRO A 326 22.65 0.44 -0.54
N HIS A 327 21.73 0.67 0.41
CA HIS A 327 20.47 -0.07 0.49
C HIS A 327 19.48 0.36 -0.60
N SER A 328 19.33 1.66 -0.85
CA SER A 328 18.48 2.16 -1.93
C SER A 328 19.23 2.27 -3.27
N LEU A 329 20.47 1.77 -3.36
CA LEU A 329 21.34 1.89 -4.53
C LEU A 329 21.46 3.34 -5.02
N LEU A 330 21.50 4.28 -4.09
CA LEU A 330 21.61 5.70 -4.39
C LEU A 330 23.04 6.15 -4.11
N TYR A 331 23.65 6.77 -5.10
CA TYR A 331 24.86 7.55 -4.98
C TYR A 331 24.58 8.80 -5.81
N THR A 332 24.75 9.99 -5.27
CA THR A 332 24.42 11.24 -5.98
C THR A 332 25.30 12.37 -5.52
N TYR A 333 25.57 13.32 -6.42
CA TYR A 333 26.20 14.57 -6.06
C TYR A 333 25.14 15.61 -5.69
N GLU A 334 25.33 16.28 -4.56
CA GLU A 334 24.49 17.38 -4.11
C GLU A 334 25.35 18.62 -3.86
N SER A 335 24.89 19.77 -4.35
CA SER A 335 25.52 21.07 -4.09
C SER A 335 24.46 22.12 -3.80
N VAL A 336 24.57 22.74 -2.63
CA VAL A 336 23.65 23.77 -2.13
C VAL A 336 24.41 25.06 -1.90
N MET A 337 23.85 26.15 -2.42
CA MET A 337 24.38 27.49 -2.24
C MET A 337 23.27 28.49 -1.92
N GLU A 338 23.51 29.29 -0.88
CA GLU A 338 22.62 30.34 -0.41
C GLU A 338 23.46 31.54 0.02
N PHE A 339 23.76 32.44 -0.92
CA PHE A 339 24.52 33.66 -0.66
C PHE A 339 23.63 34.91 -0.65
N ASP A 340 23.81 35.75 0.36
CA ASP A 340 23.14 37.06 0.51
C ASP A 340 23.86 38.18 -0.24
N GLY A 341 25.09 37.94 -0.70
CA GLY A 341 25.85 38.89 -1.49
C GLY A 341 27.31 38.50 -1.68
N PHE A 342 28.00 39.25 -2.54
CA PHE A 342 29.39 39.03 -2.91
C PHE A 342 30.22 40.31 -2.82
N GLY A 343 31.52 40.18 -2.56
CA GLY A 343 32.46 41.30 -2.66
C GLY A 343 32.78 41.67 -4.12
N GLU A 344 33.32 42.87 -4.34
CA GLU A 344 33.67 43.39 -5.69
C GLU A 344 34.63 42.47 -6.48
N LYS A 345 35.49 41.72 -5.79
CA LYS A 345 36.43 40.78 -6.42
C LYS A 345 35.73 39.54 -6.97
N ASP A 346 34.67 39.08 -6.30
CA ASP A 346 33.90 37.90 -6.69
C ASP A 346 32.88 38.23 -7.78
N GLU A 347 32.47 39.49 -7.92
CA GLU A 347 31.62 39.94 -9.04
C GLU A 347 32.26 39.71 -10.41
N ARG A 348 33.60 39.78 -10.50
CA ARG A 348 34.32 39.46 -11.75
C ARG A 348 34.23 37.98 -12.12
N LYS A 349 34.00 37.10 -11.14
CA LYS A 349 33.87 35.65 -11.34
C LYS A 349 32.44 35.24 -11.72
N MET A 350 31.48 36.16 -11.64
CA MET A 350 30.06 35.87 -11.81
C MET A 350 29.71 35.18 -13.15
N PRO A 351 30.21 35.64 -14.32
CA PRO A 351 29.91 34.96 -15.59
C PRO A 351 30.47 33.52 -15.65
N HIS A 352 31.63 33.29 -15.03
CA HIS A 352 32.25 31.97 -14.94
C HIS A 352 31.45 31.03 -14.03
N ALA A 353 30.96 31.54 -12.89
CA ALA A 353 30.07 30.81 -11.99
C ALA A 353 28.76 30.39 -12.68
N GLN A 354 28.12 31.32 -13.39
CA GLN A 354 26.90 31.05 -14.16
C GLN A 354 27.12 29.97 -15.23
N LYS A 355 28.24 30.04 -15.95
CA LYS A 355 28.63 29.04 -16.96
C LYS A 355 28.87 27.67 -16.32
N HIS A 356 29.57 27.63 -15.18
CA HIS A 356 29.84 26.40 -14.43
C HIS A 356 28.57 25.74 -13.90
N PHE A 357 27.67 26.49 -13.26
CA PHE A 357 26.42 25.90 -12.73
C PHE A 357 25.45 25.48 -13.84
N ARG A 358 25.43 26.17 -14.98
CA ARG A 358 24.70 25.72 -16.17
C ARG A 358 25.23 24.37 -16.68
N PHE A 359 26.55 24.21 -16.74
CA PHE A 359 27.18 22.93 -17.09
C PHE A 359 26.85 21.85 -16.04
N LEU A 360 27.03 22.17 -14.76
CA LEU A 360 26.83 21.26 -13.63
C LEU A 360 25.39 20.73 -13.58
N GLY A 361 24.39 21.60 -13.68
CA GLY A 361 22.97 21.21 -13.64
C GLY A 361 22.61 20.20 -14.73
N SER A 362 23.07 20.45 -15.96
CA SER A 362 22.84 19.54 -17.09
C SER A 362 23.53 18.18 -16.88
N GLN A 363 24.78 18.18 -16.40
CA GLN A 363 25.52 16.95 -16.14
C GLN A 363 24.96 16.14 -14.97
N ILE A 364 24.49 16.81 -13.90
CA ILE A 364 23.80 16.17 -12.78
C ILE A 364 22.54 15.46 -13.27
N ILE A 365 21.68 16.15 -14.04
CA ILE A 365 20.43 15.57 -14.57
C ILE A 365 20.73 14.37 -15.47
N SER A 366 21.67 14.52 -16.42
CA SER A 366 22.07 13.44 -17.33
C SER A 366 22.61 12.22 -16.57
N THR A 367 23.44 12.44 -15.55
CA THR A 367 24.00 11.36 -14.73
C THR A 367 22.91 10.68 -13.88
N ALA A 368 22.00 11.46 -13.29
CA ALA A 368 20.85 10.95 -12.54
C ALA A 368 19.94 10.06 -13.41
N ASP A 369 19.67 10.48 -14.66
CA ASP A 369 18.82 9.73 -15.57
C ASP A 369 19.53 8.47 -16.10
N ARG A 370 20.84 8.54 -16.39
CA ARG A 370 21.64 7.36 -16.77
C ARG A 370 21.72 6.36 -15.62
N THR A 371 21.94 6.81 -14.37
CA THR A 371 22.02 5.91 -13.20
C THR A 371 20.67 5.26 -12.90
N TRP A 372 19.55 5.96 -13.15
CA TRP A 372 18.21 5.41 -13.03
C TRP A 372 17.99 4.16 -13.91
N LEU A 373 18.58 4.09 -15.10
CA LEU A 373 18.50 2.92 -15.98
C LEU A 373 19.10 1.65 -15.37
N ILE A 374 20.02 1.79 -14.42
CA ILE A 374 20.63 0.67 -13.67
C ILE A 374 19.89 0.48 -12.33
N ARG A 375 19.62 1.58 -11.64
CA ARG A 375 19.03 1.59 -10.29
C ARG A 375 17.63 0.99 -10.28
N LYS A 376 16.76 1.37 -11.23
CA LYS A 376 15.37 0.90 -11.30
C LYS A 376 15.25 -0.63 -11.40
N PRO A 377 15.81 -1.31 -12.41
CA PRO A 377 15.69 -2.77 -12.52
C PRO A 377 16.35 -3.48 -11.34
N ALA A 378 17.46 -2.95 -10.81
CA ALA A 378 18.11 -3.51 -9.64
C ALA A 378 17.20 -3.46 -8.39
N LEU A 379 16.53 -2.34 -8.13
CA LEU A 379 15.58 -2.23 -7.01
C LEU A 379 14.34 -3.14 -7.21
N GLU A 380 13.85 -3.27 -8.44
CA GLU A 380 12.74 -4.18 -8.76
C GLU A 380 13.13 -5.64 -8.50
N ASP A 381 14.32 -6.05 -8.90
CA ASP A 381 14.85 -7.40 -8.63
C ASP A 381 15.08 -7.65 -7.15
N ILE A 382 15.57 -6.64 -6.41
CA ILE A 382 15.91 -6.78 -4.99
C ILE A 382 14.66 -6.84 -4.11
N TYR A 383 13.69 -5.98 -4.37
CA TYR A 383 12.57 -5.76 -3.44
C TYR A 383 11.21 -6.16 -4.00
N ILE A 384 10.96 -5.93 -5.29
CA ILE A 384 9.63 -6.18 -5.88
C ILE A 384 9.45 -7.63 -6.28
N HIS A 385 10.46 -8.25 -6.88
CA HIS A 385 10.36 -9.63 -7.35
C HIS A 385 10.12 -10.63 -6.19
N PRO A 386 10.89 -10.60 -5.08
CA PRO A 386 10.64 -11.48 -3.94
C PRO A 386 9.26 -11.25 -3.31
N ALA A 387 8.85 -9.98 -3.15
CA ALA A 387 7.54 -9.64 -2.60
C ALA A 387 6.38 -10.14 -3.49
N ASN A 388 6.56 -10.16 -4.81
CA ASN A 388 5.57 -10.73 -5.73
C ASN A 388 5.48 -12.27 -5.60
N VAL A 389 6.61 -12.94 -5.40
CA VAL A 389 6.66 -14.40 -5.16
C VAL A 389 5.99 -14.74 -3.84
N GLU A 390 6.34 -14.05 -2.74
CA GLU A 390 5.68 -14.18 -1.43
C GLU A 390 4.16 -14.00 -1.56
N ARG A 391 3.73 -12.96 -2.28
CA ARG A 391 2.31 -12.71 -2.53
C ARG A 391 1.65 -13.82 -3.35
N LEU A 392 2.34 -14.41 -4.33
CA LEU A 392 1.81 -15.53 -5.10
C LEU A 392 1.54 -16.74 -4.20
N TRP A 393 2.43 -17.04 -3.25
CA TRP A 393 2.22 -18.10 -2.27
C TRP A 393 1.08 -17.76 -1.30
N LEU A 394 1.01 -16.51 -0.81
CA LEU A 394 -0.12 -16.08 0.04
C LEU A 394 -1.47 -16.23 -0.67
N LYS A 395 -1.53 -15.96 -1.98
CA LYS A 395 -2.73 -16.12 -2.82
C LYS A 395 -3.23 -17.56 -2.99
N LEU A 396 -2.49 -18.57 -2.54
CA LEU A 396 -3.02 -19.95 -2.48
C LEU A 396 -3.98 -20.16 -1.30
N SER A 397 -3.99 -19.24 -0.34
CA SER A 397 -4.97 -19.25 0.76
C SER A 397 -6.15 -18.32 0.46
N PRO A 398 -7.37 -18.65 0.95
CA PRO A 398 -8.51 -17.73 0.87
C PRO A 398 -8.22 -16.39 1.55
N VAL A 399 -7.38 -16.42 2.60
CA VAL A 399 -6.95 -15.26 3.38
C VAL A 399 -6.13 -14.30 2.53
N GLY A 400 -5.08 -14.78 1.86
CA GLY A 400 -4.25 -13.93 1.01
C GLY A 400 -4.98 -13.41 -0.23
N LEU A 401 -5.94 -14.17 -0.77
CA LEU A 401 -6.81 -13.68 -1.85
C LEU A 401 -7.74 -12.57 -1.37
N TYR A 402 -8.32 -12.71 -0.19
CA TYR A 402 -9.20 -11.72 0.40
C TYR A 402 -8.44 -10.41 0.67
N ASP A 403 -7.30 -10.49 1.34
CA ASP A 403 -6.45 -9.33 1.63
C ASP A 403 -5.98 -8.61 0.36
N ALA A 404 -5.48 -9.36 -0.64
CA ALA A 404 -5.06 -8.77 -1.91
C ALA A 404 -6.22 -8.09 -2.67
N THR A 405 -7.42 -8.68 -2.61
CA THR A 405 -8.62 -8.13 -3.25
C THR A 405 -9.06 -6.83 -2.58
N THR A 406 -9.14 -6.81 -1.24
CA THR A 406 -9.60 -5.63 -0.50
C THR A 406 -8.61 -4.49 -0.57
N GLN A 407 -7.30 -4.78 -0.55
CA GLN A 407 -6.25 -3.78 -0.76
C GLN A 407 -6.33 -3.17 -2.17
N ALA A 408 -6.57 -4.00 -3.19
CA ALA A 408 -6.72 -3.53 -4.58
C ALA A 408 -7.96 -2.63 -4.75
N TRP A 409 -9.10 -3.00 -4.15
CA TRP A 409 -10.29 -2.13 -4.16
C TRP A 409 -10.08 -0.82 -3.40
N ALA A 410 -9.47 -0.88 -2.21
CA ALA A 410 -9.16 0.30 -1.43
C ALA A 410 -8.12 1.22 -2.10
N GLY A 411 -7.27 0.68 -2.98
CA GLY A 411 -6.12 1.38 -3.56
C GLY A 411 -4.97 1.52 -2.56
N THR A 412 -4.90 0.63 -1.57
CA THR A 412 -3.84 0.55 -0.56
C THR A 412 -2.86 -0.58 -0.83
N ASP A 413 -2.96 -1.21 -2.01
CA ASP A 413 -2.02 -2.23 -2.45
C ASP A 413 -0.67 -1.61 -2.87
N LEU A 414 0.35 -2.46 -3.00
CA LEU A 414 1.70 -2.03 -3.42
C LEU A 414 1.72 -1.28 -4.77
N ARG A 415 0.77 -1.59 -5.67
CA ARG A 415 0.63 -0.86 -6.95
C ARG A 415 0.11 0.56 -6.70
N GLY A 416 -0.91 0.74 -5.86
CA GLY A 416 -1.39 2.06 -5.43
C GLY A 416 -0.29 2.96 -4.86
N VAL A 417 0.62 2.38 -4.05
CA VAL A 417 1.77 3.13 -3.55
C VAL A 417 2.78 3.45 -4.66
N ARG A 418 3.00 2.53 -5.61
CA ARG A 418 3.88 2.79 -6.76
C ARG A 418 3.36 3.93 -7.65
N ASP A 419 2.04 4.06 -7.81
CA ASP A 419 1.42 5.12 -8.59
C ASP A 419 1.81 6.52 -8.05
N PHE A 420 1.97 6.66 -6.74
CA PHE A 420 2.47 7.90 -6.12
C PHE A 420 3.90 8.21 -6.55
N PHE A 421 4.81 7.23 -6.50
CA PHE A 421 6.20 7.45 -6.92
C PHE A 421 6.34 7.64 -8.43
N GLU A 422 5.46 7.04 -9.23
CA GLU A 422 5.36 7.36 -10.67
C GLU A 422 4.94 8.82 -10.88
N THR A 423 3.95 9.29 -10.13
CA THR A 423 3.51 10.69 -10.17
C THR A 423 4.61 11.65 -9.70
N ALA A 424 5.33 11.30 -8.62
CA ALA A 424 6.47 12.08 -8.13
C ALA A 424 7.60 12.17 -9.16
N ARG A 425 7.85 11.11 -9.94
CA ARG A 425 8.82 11.14 -11.05
C ARG A 425 8.35 12.01 -12.22
N HIS A 426 7.07 11.96 -12.56
CA HIS A 426 6.50 12.88 -13.56
C HIS A 426 6.61 14.34 -13.09
N TYR A 427 6.35 14.59 -11.81
CA TYR A 427 6.51 15.91 -11.23
C TYR A 427 7.98 16.37 -11.21
N ARG A 428 8.94 15.48 -10.92
CA ARG A 428 10.38 15.78 -11.09
C ARG A 428 10.68 16.31 -12.48
N GLN A 429 10.11 15.70 -13.53
CA GLN A 429 10.32 16.19 -14.89
C GLN A 429 9.77 17.61 -15.07
N GLN A 430 8.58 17.90 -14.57
CA GLN A 430 7.99 19.24 -14.60
C GLN A 430 8.84 20.27 -13.84
N VAL A 431 9.45 19.88 -12.72
CA VAL A 431 10.39 20.72 -11.96
C VAL A 431 11.65 20.99 -12.79
N ILE A 432 12.21 19.97 -13.45
CA ILE A 432 13.38 20.13 -14.32
C ILE A 432 13.06 21.05 -15.49
N ASP A 433 11.94 20.85 -16.16
CA ASP A 433 11.48 21.68 -17.27
C ASP A 433 11.31 23.14 -16.82
N TYR A 434 10.71 23.36 -15.64
CA TYR A 434 10.62 24.69 -15.02
C TYR A 434 11.98 25.35 -14.80
N LEU A 435 12.98 24.60 -14.32
CA LEU A 435 14.33 25.13 -14.11
C LEU A 435 15.03 25.48 -15.43
N TYR A 436 14.80 24.71 -16.50
CA TYR A 436 15.31 25.05 -17.82
C TYR A 436 14.60 26.27 -18.42
N ASP A 437 13.28 26.37 -18.30
CA ASP A 437 12.49 27.51 -18.78
C ASP A 437 12.89 28.84 -18.12
N LYS A 438 13.28 28.79 -16.84
CA LYS A 438 13.80 29.95 -16.10
C LYS A 438 15.29 30.19 -16.31
N GLU A 439 15.97 29.35 -17.11
CA GLU A 439 17.43 29.26 -17.19
C GLU A 439 18.12 29.22 -15.81
N ALA A 440 17.45 28.60 -14.83
CA ALA A 440 17.75 28.73 -13.41
C ALA A 440 19.20 28.34 -13.09
N PHE A 441 19.72 27.26 -13.66
CA PHE A 441 21.08 26.78 -13.42
C PHE A 441 22.17 27.79 -13.79
N GLY A 442 21.93 28.66 -14.78
CA GLY A 442 22.85 29.73 -15.16
C GLY A 442 22.49 31.09 -14.56
N ALA A 443 21.38 31.19 -13.84
CA ALA A 443 20.92 32.43 -13.25
C ALA A 443 21.69 32.74 -11.95
N ARG A 444 21.83 34.03 -11.61
CA ARG A 444 22.43 34.43 -10.33
C ARG A 444 21.60 33.93 -9.15
N GLN A 445 20.29 33.89 -9.34
CA GLN A 445 19.30 33.34 -8.41
C GLN A 445 19.50 31.85 -8.10
N TRP A 446 20.34 31.13 -8.87
CA TRP A 446 20.72 29.77 -8.49
C TRP A 446 21.42 29.72 -7.15
N PHE A 447 22.34 30.66 -6.90
CA PHE A 447 23.25 30.63 -5.77
C PHE A 447 23.21 31.91 -4.91
N SER A 448 22.57 33.01 -5.36
CA SER A 448 22.45 34.24 -4.57
C SER A 448 21.15 35.01 -4.75
N SER A 449 20.69 35.63 -3.68
CA SER A 449 19.44 36.42 -3.59
C SER A 449 19.67 37.94 -3.62
N ASP A 450 20.92 38.39 -3.76
CA ASP A 450 21.35 39.77 -3.57
C ASP A 450 20.74 40.80 -4.56
N LYS A 451 20.42 40.35 -5.78
CA LYS A 451 19.78 41.16 -6.84
C LYS A 451 18.35 40.71 -7.15
N GLY A 452 17.74 39.98 -6.21
CA GLY A 452 16.39 39.43 -6.32
C GLY A 452 16.37 37.95 -5.97
N ALA A 453 15.37 37.55 -5.21
CA ALA A 453 15.18 36.16 -4.82
C ALA A 453 14.72 35.28 -6.00
N ALA A 454 14.95 33.97 -5.88
CA ALA A 454 14.38 32.97 -6.75
C ALA A 454 12.86 33.07 -6.80
N ASP A 455 12.30 33.06 -8.01
CA ASP A 455 10.86 33.02 -8.22
C ASP A 455 10.39 31.57 -8.09
N TRP A 456 9.51 31.31 -7.12
CA TRP A 456 8.86 30.01 -6.91
C TRP A 456 7.39 30.02 -7.32
N SER A 457 6.84 31.16 -7.71
CA SER A 457 5.40 31.32 -7.99
C SER A 457 4.96 30.58 -9.25
N GLY A 458 5.86 30.39 -10.21
CA GLY A 458 5.62 29.65 -11.45
C GLY A 458 5.86 28.14 -11.34
N LEU A 459 6.32 27.64 -10.19
CA LEU A 459 6.56 26.20 -10.01
C LEU A 459 5.20 25.46 -10.03
N PRO A 460 5.05 24.40 -10.85
CA PRO A 460 3.84 23.58 -10.84
C PRO A 460 3.55 23.06 -9.43
N GLN A 461 2.29 23.02 -9.02
CA GLN A 461 1.93 22.45 -7.72
C GLN A 461 1.79 20.93 -7.86
N PHE A 462 2.49 20.19 -6.99
CA PHE A 462 2.30 18.75 -6.91
C PHE A 462 0.89 18.40 -6.44
N SER A 463 0.26 17.46 -7.12
CA SER A 463 -1.01 16.88 -6.70
C SER A 463 -1.02 15.40 -7.03
N PHE A 464 -1.30 14.57 -6.02
CA PHE A 464 -1.51 13.14 -6.21
C PHE A 464 -2.99 12.80 -6.05
N GLN A 465 -3.56 12.16 -7.05
CA GLN A 465 -4.90 11.60 -7.01
C GLN A 465 -4.82 10.08 -7.09
N ARG A 466 -5.67 9.40 -6.30
CA ARG A 466 -5.81 7.95 -6.39
C ARG A 466 -6.23 7.59 -7.83
N VAL A 467 -5.70 6.48 -8.33
CA VAL A 467 -6.11 5.91 -9.62
C VAL A 467 -7.62 5.70 -9.65
N ASP A 468 -8.20 5.68 -10.85
CA ASP A 468 -9.63 5.51 -11.07
C ASP A 468 -10.13 4.14 -10.59
N ILE A 469 -11.45 4.03 -10.46
CA ILE A 469 -12.05 2.79 -9.98
C ILE A 469 -11.91 1.61 -10.96
N ASP A 470 -11.90 1.86 -12.28
CA ASP A 470 -11.76 0.80 -13.27
C ASP A 470 -10.37 0.14 -13.17
N THR A 471 -9.32 0.94 -12.95
CA THR A 471 -7.98 0.45 -12.64
C THR A 471 -7.98 -0.41 -11.36
N ASN A 472 -8.65 0.02 -10.29
CA ASN A 472 -8.76 -0.77 -9.05
C ASN A 472 -9.51 -2.08 -9.26
N ALA A 473 -10.63 -2.05 -9.99
CA ALA A 473 -11.41 -3.22 -10.30
C ALA A 473 -10.60 -4.24 -11.13
N LYS A 474 -9.87 -3.77 -12.14
CA LYS A 474 -8.94 -4.61 -12.94
C LYS A 474 -7.83 -5.21 -12.08
N ARG A 475 -7.31 -4.45 -11.12
CA ARG A 475 -6.28 -4.91 -10.17
C ARG A 475 -6.79 -5.98 -9.22
N ALA A 476 -8.08 -5.98 -8.88
CA ALA A 476 -8.73 -6.92 -7.95
C ALA A 476 -9.36 -8.14 -8.64
N LEU A 477 -9.67 -8.05 -9.94
CA LEU A 477 -10.42 -9.07 -10.69
C LEU A 477 -9.79 -10.47 -10.64
N PRO A 478 -8.47 -10.66 -10.83
CA PRO A 478 -7.87 -11.99 -10.80
C PRO A 478 -8.10 -12.71 -9.46
N GLU A 479 -7.92 -12.00 -8.36
CA GLU A 479 -8.06 -12.53 -7.01
C GLU A 479 -9.54 -12.82 -6.66
N VAL A 480 -10.46 -11.96 -7.09
CA VAL A 480 -11.91 -12.21 -6.99
C VAL A 480 -12.31 -13.46 -7.76
N CYS A 481 -11.83 -13.61 -9.00
CA CYS A 481 -12.11 -14.79 -9.81
C CYS A 481 -11.59 -16.06 -9.13
N LEU A 482 -10.39 -16.03 -8.55
CA LEU A 482 -9.83 -17.15 -7.79
C LEU A 482 -10.70 -17.51 -6.57
N LEU A 483 -11.15 -16.52 -5.79
CA LEU A 483 -12.07 -16.76 -4.67
C LEU A 483 -13.40 -17.40 -5.14
N LEU A 484 -13.98 -16.92 -6.23
CA LEU A 484 -15.21 -17.49 -6.79
C LEU A 484 -14.99 -18.91 -7.32
N MET A 485 -13.85 -19.17 -7.98
CA MET A 485 -13.49 -20.52 -8.43
C MET A 485 -13.30 -21.48 -7.24
N MET A 486 -12.68 -21.04 -6.14
CA MET A 486 -12.58 -21.83 -4.92
C MET A 486 -13.95 -22.19 -4.36
N ASN A 487 -14.89 -21.24 -4.33
CA ASN A 487 -16.27 -21.50 -3.90
C ASN A 487 -16.94 -22.58 -4.75
N VAL A 488 -16.86 -22.46 -6.07
CA VAL A 488 -17.46 -23.44 -7.00
C VAL A 488 -16.81 -24.81 -6.83
N ALA A 489 -15.47 -24.86 -6.76
CA ALA A 489 -14.74 -26.11 -6.58
C ALA A 489 -15.10 -26.82 -5.27
N LEU A 490 -15.11 -26.08 -4.14
CA LEU A 490 -15.51 -26.61 -2.85
C LEU A 490 -16.94 -27.14 -2.87
N PHE A 491 -17.89 -26.38 -3.41
CA PHE A 491 -19.28 -26.81 -3.50
C PHE A 491 -19.44 -28.11 -4.31
N ILE A 492 -18.74 -28.23 -5.45
CA ILE A 492 -18.74 -29.45 -6.27
C ILE A 492 -18.19 -30.64 -5.48
N VAL A 493 -17.05 -30.48 -4.79
CA VAL A 493 -16.43 -31.55 -3.99
C VAL A 493 -17.39 -32.01 -2.88
N ILE A 494 -17.99 -31.07 -2.15
CA ILE A 494 -18.96 -31.35 -1.08
C ILE A 494 -20.16 -32.13 -1.64
N PHE A 495 -20.71 -31.69 -2.77
CA PHE A 495 -21.83 -32.35 -3.44
C PHE A 495 -21.51 -33.79 -3.85
N LEU A 496 -20.31 -34.02 -4.43
CA LEU A 496 -19.86 -35.35 -4.83
C LEU A 496 -19.68 -36.29 -3.64
N ILE A 497 -19.14 -35.80 -2.52
CA ILE A 497 -19.01 -36.61 -1.30
C ILE A 497 -20.40 -36.92 -0.75
N PHE A 498 -21.29 -35.93 -0.67
CA PHE A 498 -22.65 -36.09 -0.12
C PHE A 498 -23.54 -37.05 -0.92
N ILE A 499 -23.36 -37.13 -2.25
CA ILE A 499 -24.03 -38.15 -3.07
C ILE A 499 -23.52 -39.56 -2.77
N LYS A 500 -22.22 -39.70 -2.52
CA LYS A 500 -21.62 -41.01 -2.21
C LYS A 500 -21.91 -41.47 -0.78
N THR A 501 -22.30 -40.57 0.12
CA THR A 501 -22.64 -40.98 1.47
C THR A 501 -23.90 -41.84 1.48
N GLU A 502 -23.74 -43.08 1.91
CA GLU A 502 -24.84 -43.97 2.27
C GLU A 502 -25.35 -43.56 3.66
N VAL A 503 -26.66 -43.29 3.76
CA VAL A 503 -27.36 -42.88 4.99
C VAL A 503 -28.28 -43.99 5.47
#